data_AF-A0A7W6FYW5-F1
#
_entry.id   AF-A0A7W6FYW5-F1
#
_cell.length_a   1.000
_cell.length_b   1.000
_cell.length_c   1.000
_cell.angle_alpha   90.00
_cell.angle_beta   90.00
_cell.angle_gamma   90.00
#
_symmetry.space_group_name_H-M   'P 1'
#
loop_
_entity.id
_entity.type
_entity.pdbx_description
1 polymer ?
#
loop_
_entity_poly.entity_id
_entity_poly.type
_entity_poly.pdbx_seq_one_letter_code
_entity_poly.pdbx_strand_id
1 'polypeptide(L)'
;MIITILADAATSLAARSVASGPPSMFPRAFNDDVSLFMFNLFGMTAMTFLGAMMAGKQARRVWIQRFHDHPKDPVTIYRAILFLAATGICLRCGAEALNLWGWNQDDPVTTARVIMAKRWIDPIALGCGIVWMTLAILGEPGLEHQLRKAPLPVDMWSRWPELLRAIIVVVLSFFAALAAVCLR
;
A
#
# COMPACT_ATOMS: atom_id res chain seq x y z
N MET A 1 -15.13 15.10 -13.17
CA MET A 1 -14.34 16.01 -12.29
C MET A 1 -12.92 15.50 -12.03
N ILE A 2 -12.70 14.29 -11.51
CA ILE A 2 -11.33 13.75 -11.30
C ILE A 2 -10.58 13.52 -12.63
N ILE A 3 -11.26 12.93 -13.62
CA ILE A 3 -10.68 12.67 -14.96
C ILE A 3 -10.27 13.97 -15.66
N THR A 4 -11.07 15.03 -15.53
CA THR A 4 -10.77 16.35 -16.09
C THR A 4 -9.58 17.03 -15.39
N ILE A 5 -9.44 16.89 -14.07
CA ILE A 5 -8.28 17.41 -13.31
C ILE A 5 -6.98 16.69 -13.68
N LEU A 6 -7.04 15.37 -13.90
CA LEU A 6 -5.87 14.59 -14.36
C LEU A 6 -5.53 14.87 -15.83
N ALA A 7 -6.52 15.21 -16.65
CA ALA A 7 -6.32 15.61 -18.04
C ALA A 7 -5.58 16.96 -18.15
N ASP A 8 -5.92 17.93 -17.31
CA ASP A 8 -5.28 19.27 -17.23
C ASP A 8 -3.90 19.29 -16.53
N ALA A 9 -3.34 18.12 -16.18
CA ALA A 9 -2.04 18.04 -15.51
C ALA A 9 -0.90 18.73 -16.28
N ALA A 10 -1.00 18.84 -17.62
CA ALA A 10 0.01 19.47 -18.47
C ALA A 10 0.19 20.97 -18.20
N THR A 11 -0.85 21.68 -17.76
CA THR A 11 -0.79 23.12 -17.45
C THR A 11 -0.65 23.39 -15.94
N SER A 12 -0.68 22.33 -15.13
CA SER A 12 -0.71 22.39 -13.67
C SER A 12 0.59 22.92 -13.04
N LEU A 13 0.47 23.51 -11.85
CA LEU A 13 1.62 23.92 -11.03
C LEU A 13 2.52 22.74 -10.65
N ALA A 14 1.97 21.53 -10.58
CA ALA A 14 2.75 20.31 -10.32
C ALA A 14 3.69 19.95 -11.49
N ALA A 15 3.23 20.10 -12.75
CA ALA A 15 4.11 19.89 -13.90
C ALA A 15 5.23 20.93 -13.94
N ARG A 16 4.89 22.20 -13.66
CA ARG A 16 5.90 23.29 -13.58
C ARG A 16 6.91 23.07 -12.45
N SER A 17 6.51 22.53 -11.30
CA SER A 17 7.43 22.25 -10.20
C SER A 17 8.37 21.08 -10.50
N VAL A 18 7.95 20.10 -11.29
CA VAL A 18 8.84 19.03 -11.78
C VAL A 18 9.83 19.59 -12.81
N ALA A 19 9.34 20.33 -13.80
CA ALA A 19 10.14 20.86 -14.91
C ALA A 19 11.14 21.96 -14.50
N SER A 20 10.81 22.79 -13.50
CA SER A 20 11.68 23.88 -13.02
C SER A 20 12.86 23.43 -12.16
N GLY A 21 13.11 22.12 -12.06
CA GLY A 21 14.16 21.57 -11.22
C GLY A 21 15.50 21.47 -11.90
N PRO A 22 16.59 21.41 -11.12
CA PRO A 22 17.83 20.88 -11.66
C PRO A 22 17.56 19.46 -12.21
N PRO A 23 18.11 19.11 -13.38
CA PRO A 23 17.97 17.77 -13.92
C PRO A 23 18.59 16.75 -12.96
N SER A 24 17.75 15.85 -12.42
CA SER A 24 18.06 14.81 -11.46
C SER A 24 17.28 13.52 -11.80
N MET A 25 18.00 12.41 -11.80
CA MET A 25 17.46 11.07 -12.02
C MET A 25 16.47 10.63 -10.93
N PHE A 26 16.51 11.30 -9.76
CA PHE A 26 15.69 11.02 -8.59
C PHE A 26 14.84 12.22 -8.19
N PRO A 27 13.71 12.01 -7.48
CA PRO A 27 12.96 13.11 -6.90
C PRO A 27 13.83 13.94 -5.95
N ARG A 28 13.64 15.26 -5.97
CA ARG A 28 14.46 16.21 -5.17
C ARG A 28 14.50 15.90 -3.67
N ALA A 29 13.45 15.25 -3.14
CA ALA A 29 13.37 14.86 -1.74
C ALA A 29 14.50 13.89 -1.31
N PHE A 30 15.16 13.22 -2.26
CA PHE A 30 16.23 12.26 -2.00
C PHE A 30 17.64 12.86 -2.09
N ASN A 31 17.79 14.14 -2.48
CA ASN A 31 19.09 14.83 -2.55
C ASN A 31 20.19 14.02 -3.27
N ASP A 32 19.83 13.39 -4.40
CA ASP A 32 20.68 12.51 -5.20
C ASP A 32 21.28 11.29 -4.47
N ASP A 33 20.74 10.94 -3.29
CA ASP A 33 21.10 9.71 -2.58
C ASP A 33 20.41 8.50 -3.22
N VAL A 34 21.19 7.80 -4.04
CA VAL A 34 20.81 6.58 -4.75
C VAL A 34 20.34 5.48 -3.79
N SER A 35 21.00 5.35 -2.64
CA SER A 35 20.70 4.29 -1.67
C SER A 35 19.36 4.55 -0.99
N LEU A 36 19.11 5.80 -0.59
CA LEU A 36 17.85 6.21 0.02
C LEU A 36 16.68 6.03 -0.95
N PHE A 37 16.86 6.41 -2.23
CA PHE A 37 15.86 6.19 -3.26
C PHE A 37 15.58 4.70 -3.46
N MET A 38 16.63 3.87 -3.59
CA MET A 38 16.52 2.42 -3.78
C MET A 38 15.73 1.76 -2.64
N PHE A 39 16.09 2.04 -1.37
CA PHE A 39 15.43 1.44 -0.23
C PHE A 39 13.98 1.90 -0.09
N ASN A 40 13.68 3.17 -0.42
CA ASN A 40 12.31 3.67 -0.41
C ASN A 40 11.47 3.00 -1.50
N LEU A 41 12.00 2.92 -2.73
CA LEU A 41 11.36 2.23 -3.85
C LEU A 41 11.10 0.76 -3.53
N PHE A 42 12.08 0.06 -2.98
CA PHE A 42 11.96 -1.31 -2.50
C PHE A 42 10.84 -1.44 -1.46
N GLY A 43 10.91 -0.67 -0.37
CA GLY A 43 9.97 -0.78 0.74
C GLY A 43 8.53 -0.48 0.31
N MET A 44 8.33 0.57 -0.47
CA MET A 44 7.01 0.94 -0.98
C MET A 44 6.47 -0.13 -1.94
N THR A 45 7.30 -0.66 -2.83
CA THR A 45 6.88 -1.72 -3.77
C THR A 45 6.52 -3.01 -3.03
N ALA A 46 7.38 -3.45 -2.10
CA ALA A 46 7.15 -4.67 -1.32
C ALA A 46 5.86 -4.57 -0.50
N MET A 47 5.68 -3.47 0.25
CA MET A 47 4.48 -3.26 1.07
C MET A 47 3.20 -3.13 0.24
N THR A 48 3.29 -2.61 -0.99
CA THR A 48 2.16 -2.58 -1.93
C THR A 48 1.70 -3.98 -2.26
N PHE A 49 2.60 -4.86 -2.69
CA PHE A 49 2.24 -6.23 -3.08
C PHE A 49 1.81 -7.09 -1.89
N LEU A 50 2.48 -6.98 -0.74
CA LEU A 50 2.08 -7.66 0.48
C LEU A 50 0.70 -7.17 0.97
N GLY A 51 0.47 -5.86 0.94
CA GLY A 51 -0.82 -5.26 1.24
C GLY A 51 -1.91 -5.77 0.29
N ALA A 52 -1.65 -5.81 -1.01
CA ALA A 52 -2.58 -6.32 -2.02
C ALA A 52 -2.91 -7.80 -1.80
N MET A 53 -1.91 -8.65 -1.52
CA MET A 53 -2.11 -10.07 -1.22
C MET A 53 -2.99 -10.26 0.02
N MET A 54 -2.71 -9.51 1.08
CA MET A 54 -3.46 -9.60 2.33
C MET A 54 -4.89 -9.06 2.17
N ALA A 55 -5.06 -7.90 1.52
CA ALA A 55 -6.36 -7.31 1.23
C ALA A 55 -7.19 -8.26 0.33
N GLY A 56 -6.61 -8.80 -0.73
CA GLY A 56 -7.27 -9.77 -1.62
C GLY A 56 -7.68 -11.06 -0.88
N LYS A 57 -6.81 -11.59 -0.02
CA LYS A 57 -7.12 -12.77 0.81
C LYS A 57 -8.31 -12.50 1.73
N GLN A 58 -8.37 -11.33 2.40
CA GLN A 58 -9.48 -11.00 3.29
C GLN A 58 -10.76 -10.67 2.51
N ALA A 59 -10.67 -9.92 1.41
CA ALA A 59 -11.80 -9.62 0.53
C ALA A 59 -12.48 -10.91 0.04
N ARG A 60 -11.68 -11.89 -0.41
CA ARG A 60 -12.21 -13.20 -0.84
C ARG A 60 -12.94 -13.92 0.30
N ARG A 61 -12.39 -13.89 1.52
CA ARG A 61 -13.02 -14.54 2.70
C ARG A 61 -14.33 -13.86 3.07
N VAL A 62 -14.34 -12.53 3.13
CA VAL A 62 -15.54 -11.73 3.39
C VAL A 62 -16.60 -12.01 2.33
N TRP A 63 -16.21 -12.05 1.05
CA TRP A 63 -17.14 -12.29 -0.05
C TRP A 63 -17.80 -13.67 0.03
N ILE A 64 -17.02 -14.73 0.29
CA ILE A 64 -17.53 -16.10 0.39
C ILE A 64 -18.47 -16.24 1.60
N GLN A 65 -18.16 -15.57 2.72
CA GLN A 65 -18.88 -15.76 3.98
C GLN A 65 -19.94 -14.68 4.26
N ARG A 66 -20.18 -13.75 3.31
CA ARG A 66 -21.11 -12.61 3.47
C ARG A 66 -22.55 -12.97 3.84
N PHE A 67 -22.97 -14.20 3.56
CA PHE A 67 -24.33 -14.69 3.87
C PHE A 67 -24.41 -15.47 5.19
N HIS A 68 -23.27 -15.84 5.76
CA HIS A 68 -23.18 -16.68 6.96
C HIS A 68 -22.70 -15.88 8.17
N ASP A 69 -21.75 -14.97 7.94
CA ASP A 69 -21.14 -14.15 8.98
C ASP A 69 -22.02 -12.92 9.25
N HIS A 70 -22.39 -12.71 10.51
CA HIS A 70 -23.10 -11.50 10.93
C HIS A 70 -22.09 -10.34 11.10
N PRO A 71 -22.46 -9.07 10.80
CA PRO A 71 -21.53 -7.93 10.90
C PRO A 71 -20.93 -7.69 12.29
N LYS A 72 -21.60 -8.19 13.34
CA LYS A 72 -21.16 -8.07 14.73
C LYS A 72 -20.35 -9.27 15.22
N ASP A 73 -20.17 -10.29 14.38
CA ASP A 73 -19.40 -11.45 14.78
C ASP A 73 -17.92 -11.08 14.94
N PRO A 74 -17.23 -11.60 15.97
CA PRO A 74 -15.82 -11.33 16.20
C PRO A 74 -14.95 -11.64 14.97
N VAL A 75 -15.29 -12.71 14.23
CA VAL A 75 -14.58 -13.08 13.00
C VAL A 75 -14.73 -12.03 11.89
N THR A 76 -15.91 -11.43 11.77
CA THR A 76 -16.21 -10.40 10.77
C THR A 76 -15.44 -9.13 11.07
N ILE A 77 -15.46 -8.70 12.34
CA ILE A 77 -14.73 -7.52 12.81
C ILE A 77 -13.22 -7.72 12.59
N TYR A 78 -12.68 -8.88 12.97
CA TYR A 78 -11.28 -9.21 12.75
C TYR A 78 -10.89 -9.14 11.26
N ARG A 79 -11.69 -9.72 10.37
CA ARG A 79 -11.42 -9.67 8.92
C ARG A 79 -11.54 -8.27 8.35
N ALA A 80 -12.50 -7.48 8.83
CA ALA A 80 -12.66 -6.09 8.43
C ALA A 80 -11.44 -5.25 8.84
N ILE A 81 -10.94 -5.43 10.07
CA ILE A 81 -9.70 -4.80 10.55
C ILE A 81 -8.53 -5.14 9.62
N LEU A 82 -8.28 -6.44 9.39
CA LEU A 82 -7.16 -6.87 8.54
C LEU A 82 -7.32 -6.39 7.09
N PHE A 83 -8.53 -6.41 6.55
CA PHE A 83 -8.82 -5.94 5.20
C PHE A 83 -8.53 -4.45 5.06
N LEU A 84 -9.01 -3.63 6.00
CA LEU A 84 -8.82 -2.18 6.00
C LEU A 84 -7.36 -1.79 6.23
N ALA A 85 -6.67 -2.45 7.17
CA ALA A 85 -5.24 -2.22 7.41
C ALA A 85 -4.42 -2.55 6.15
N ALA A 86 -4.65 -3.72 5.55
CA ALA A 86 -3.96 -4.13 4.33
C ALA A 86 -4.27 -3.24 3.13
N THR A 87 -5.52 -2.81 2.98
CA THR A 87 -5.94 -1.89 1.90
C THR A 87 -5.32 -0.52 2.09
N GLY A 88 -5.31 0.02 3.30
CA GLY A 88 -4.67 1.30 3.60
C GLY A 88 -3.18 1.29 3.28
N ILE A 89 -2.47 0.24 3.70
CA ILE A 89 -1.05 0.02 3.35
C ILE A 89 -0.88 -0.09 1.84
N CYS A 90 -1.66 -0.93 1.18
CA CYS A 90 -1.57 -1.15 -0.27
C CYS A 90 -1.75 0.16 -1.05
N LEU A 91 -2.74 0.97 -0.69
CA LEU A 91 -3.02 2.25 -1.35
C LEU A 91 -1.91 3.27 -1.10
N ARG A 92 -1.50 3.43 0.17
CA ARG A 92 -0.48 4.41 0.57
C ARG A 92 0.89 4.10 -0.03
N CYS A 93 1.31 2.84 0.07
CA CYS A 93 2.58 2.37 -0.47
C CYS A 93 2.52 2.27 -1.99
N GLY A 94 1.38 1.87 -2.57
CA GLY A 94 1.22 1.72 -4.02
C GLY A 94 1.28 3.05 -4.75
N ALA A 95 0.61 4.07 -4.21
CA ALA A 95 0.67 5.42 -4.77
C ALA A 95 2.09 6.02 -4.67
N GLU A 96 2.84 5.70 -3.60
CA GLU A 96 4.25 6.10 -3.49
C GLU A 96 5.15 5.33 -4.47
N ALA A 97 4.97 4.02 -4.57
CA ALA A 97 5.75 3.19 -5.48
C ALA A 97 5.56 3.68 -6.92
N LEU A 98 4.33 3.93 -7.36
CA LEU A 98 4.05 4.50 -8.68
C LEU A 98 4.71 5.88 -8.88
N ASN A 99 4.72 6.72 -7.85
CA ASN A 99 5.39 8.02 -7.89
C ASN A 99 6.91 7.89 -8.08
N LEU A 100 7.54 6.92 -7.42
CA LEU A 100 8.99 6.68 -7.53
C LEU A 100 9.35 6.00 -8.86
N TRP A 101 8.60 4.98 -9.27
CA TRP A 101 8.77 4.28 -10.54
C TRP A 101 8.55 5.21 -11.74
N GLY A 102 7.47 5.99 -11.70
CA GLY A 102 7.06 6.91 -12.76
C GLY A 102 7.78 8.25 -12.73
N TRP A 103 8.76 8.46 -11.84
CA TRP A 103 9.55 9.68 -11.83
C TRP A 103 10.35 9.83 -13.13
N ASN A 104 9.99 10.83 -13.91
CA ASN A 104 10.75 11.26 -15.09
C ASN A 104 10.62 12.79 -15.21
N GLN A 105 11.75 13.48 -15.34
CA GLN A 105 11.77 14.93 -15.53
C GLN A 105 11.61 15.34 -16.99
N ASP A 106 11.98 14.48 -17.94
CA ASP A 106 11.77 14.72 -19.37
C ASP A 106 10.28 14.61 -19.75
N ASP A 107 9.51 13.88 -18.94
CA ASP A 107 8.05 13.84 -19.00
C ASP A 107 7.41 14.36 -17.69
N PRO A 108 7.42 15.70 -17.49
CA PRO A 108 6.89 16.31 -16.28
C PRO A 108 5.37 16.18 -16.18
N VAL A 109 4.68 15.95 -17.29
CA VAL A 109 3.21 15.83 -17.33
C VAL A 109 2.78 14.51 -16.71
N THR A 110 3.41 13.39 -17.09
CA THR A 110 3.10 12.08 -16.51
C THR A 110 3.47 12.04 -15.03
N THR A 111 4.64 12.55 -14.66
CA THR A 111 5.04 12.64 -13.24
C THR A 111 4.04 13.47 -12.42
N ALA A 112 3.58 14.62 -12.95
CA ALA A 112 2.58 15.45 -12.27
C ALA A 112 1.24 14.73 -12.09
N ARG A 113 0.78 13.96 -13.10
CA ARG A 113 -0.44 13.15 -12.99
C ARG A 113 -0.36 12.14 -11.85
N VAL A 114 0.77 11.45 -11.72
CA VAL A 114 0.98 10.46 -10.66
C VAL A 114 1.01 11.14 -9.28
N ILE A 115 1.71 12.28 -9.15
CA ILE A 115 1.73 13.06 -7.90
C ILE A 115 0.31 13.50 -7.51
N MET A 116 -0.47 14.03 -8.46
CA MET A 116 -1.84 14.47 -8.21
C MET A 116 -2.75 13.30 -7.86
N ALA A 117 -2.65 12.18 -8.56
CA ALA A 117 -3.41 10.97 -8.27
C ALA A 117 -3.13 10.45 -6.86
N LYS A 118 -1.86 10.44 -6.44
CA LYS A 118 -1.46 10.09 -5.08
C LYS A 118 -2.15 10.96 -4.04
N ARG A 119 -2.25 12.28 -4.25
CA ARG A 119 -2.94 13.18 -3.30
C ARG A 119 -4.43 12.88 -3.12
N TRP A 120 -5.07 12.26 -4.10
CA TRP A 120 -6.45 11.78 -3.97
C TRP A 120 -6.55 10.42 -3.29
N ILE A 121 -5.53 9.57 -3.45
CA ILE A 121 -5.48 8.24 -2.83
C ILE A 121 -5.12 8.34 -1.34
N ASP A 122 -4.25 9.28 -0.96
CA ASP A 122 -3.77 9.45 0.42
C ASP A 122 -4.91 9.59 1.45
N PRO A 123 -5.95 10.43 1.25
CA PRO A 123 -7.10 10.51 2.17
C PRO A 123 -7.91 9.21 2.28
N ILE A 124 -8.01 8.44 1.20
CA ILE A 124 -8.71 7.15 1.19
C ILE A 124 -7.92 6.14 2.04
N ALA A 125 -6.60 6.08 1.83
CA ALA A 125 -5.71 5.24 2.62
C ALA A 125 -5.73 5.62 4.11
N LEU A 126 -5.76 6.93 4.40
CA LEU A 126 -5.91 7.45 5.76
C LEU A 126 -7.26 7.05 6.38
N GLY A 127 -8.35 7.16 5.62
CA GLY A 127 -9.68 6.70 6.05
C GLY A 127 -9.69 5.22 6.41
N CYS A 128 -9.09 4.36 5.58
CA CYS A 128 -8.88 2.95 5.92
C CYS A 128 -8.08 2.80 7.22
N GLY A 129 -7.00 3.58 7.37
CA GLY A 129 -6.18 3.72 8.58
C GLY A 129 -7.00 3.98 9.84
N ILE A 130 -7.80 5.04 9.82
CA ILE A 130 -8.62 5.46 10.95
C ILE A 130 -9.67 4.39 11.28
N VAL A 131 -10.37 3.86 10.28
CA VAL A 131 -11.46 2.91 10.52
C VAL A 131 -10.92 1.59 11.10
N TRP A 132 -9.79 1.06 10.62
CA TRP A 132 -9.26 -0.19 11.18
C TRP A 132 -8.83 -0.01 12.65
N MET A 133 -8.22 1.13 12.99
CA MET A 133 -7.83 1.44 14.38
C MET A 133 -9.06 1.58 15.28
N THR A 134 -10.09 2.28 14.83
CA THR A 134 -11.37 2.41 15.54
C THR A 134 -12.01 1.04 15.78
N LEU A 135 -12.07 0.19 14.75
CA LEU A 135 -12.62 -1.17 14.89
C LEU A 135 -11.77 -2.04 15.82
N ALA A 136 -10.45 -1.88 15.83
CA ALA A 136 -9.57 -2.61 16.74
C ALA A 136 -9.88 -2.24 18.20
N ILE A 137 -9.96 -0.95 18.52
CA ILE A 137 -10.27 -0.45 19.88
C ILE A 137 -11.66 -0.91 20.33
N LEU A 138 -12.67 -0.76 19.46
CA LEU A 138 -14.05 -1.14 19.81
C LEU A 138 -14.25 -2.66 19.88
N GLY A 139 -13.54 -3.41 19.04
CA GLY A 139 -13.65 -4.86 18.92
C GLY A 139 -12.79 -5.64 19.91
N GLU A 140 -11.79 -5.00 20.53
CA GLU A 140 -10.79 -5.63 21.38
C GLU A 140 -11.40 -6.52 22.48
N PRO A 141 -12.35 -6.08 23.32
CA PRO A 141 -12.87 -6.92 24.40
C PRO A 141 -13.55 -8.19 23.90
N GLY A 142 -14.28 -8.08 22.78
CA GLY A 142 -15.00 -9.21 22.17
C GLY A 142 -14.05 -10.18 21.46
N LEU A 143 -13.00 -9.66 20.82
CA LEU A 143 -11.98 -10.46 20.15
C LEU A 143 -11.12 -11.22 21.17
N GLU A 144 -10.62 -10.54 22.19
CA GLU A 144 -9.78 -11.14 23.23
C GLU A 144 -10.50 -12.29 23.95
N HIS A 145 -11.77 -12.07 24.32
CA HIS A 145 -12.55 -13.10 25.00
C HIS A 145 -12.67 -14.38 24.16
N GLN A 146 -12.80 -14.27 22.83
CA GLN A 146 -12.85 -15.42 21.95
C GLN A 146 -11.47 -16.05 21.71
N LEU A 147 -10.43 -15.22 21.59
CA LEU A 147 -9.05 -15.69 21.36
C LEU A 147 -8.47 -16.43 22.57
N ARG A 148 -8.96 -16.15 23.79
CA ARG A 148 -8.52 -16.82 25.03
C ARG A 148 -9.24 -18.15 25.29
N LYS A 149 -10.20 -18.56 24.46
CA LYS A 149 -10.91 -19.84 24.66
C LYS A 149 -9.99 -21.02 24.30
N ALA A 150 -9.84 -21.93 25.24
CA ALA A 150 -9.05 -23.14 25.07
C ALA A 150 -9.79 -24.18 24.19
N PRO A 151 -9.07 -25.05 23.45
CA PRO A 151 -7.61 -25.11 23.33
C PRO A 151 -7.05 -23.96 22.45
N LEU A 152 -5.87 -23.45 22.79
CA LEU A 152 -5.15 -22.42 22.02
C LEU A 152 -4.45 -23.07 20.81
N PRO A 153 -5.07 -23.15 19.62
CA PRO A 153 -4.63 -24.03 18.55
C PRO A 153 -3.75 -23.27 17.55
N VAL A 154 -3.14 -22.15 17.95
CA VAL A 154 -2.40 -21.27 17.03
C VAL A 154 -1.05 -21.90 16.68
N ASP A 155 -1.08 -22.84 15.73
CA ASP A 155 0.12 -23.39 15.11
C ASP A 155 0.58 -22.47 13.98
N MET A 156 1.47 -21.53 14.31
CA MET A 156 2.11 -20.64 13.34
C MET A 156 3.02 -21.39 12.36
N TRP A 157 3.59 -22.52 12.78
CA TRP A 157 4.53 -23.30 11.98
C TRP A 157 3.84 -24.03 10.82
N SER A 158 2.58 -24.43 10.99
CA SER A 158 1.77 -25.02 9.92
C SER A 158 1.58 -24.10 8.69
N ARG A 159 1.83 -22.79 8.84
CA ARG A 159 1.61 -21.77 7.79
C ARG A 159 2.89 -21.31 7.09
N TRP A 160 4.00 -22.02 7.27
CA TRP A 160 5.29 -21.70 6.63
C TRP A 160 5.22 -21.44 5.10
N PRO A 161 4.44 -22.19 4.29
CA PRO A 161 4.34 -21.91 2.85
C PRO A 161 3.73 -20.52 2.53
N GLU A 162 2.86 -20.00 3.39
CA GLU A 162 2.29 -18.66 3.22
C GLU A 162 3.35 -17.58 3.49
N LEU A 163 4.22 -17.81 4.47
CA LEU A 163 5.35 -16.92 4.77
C LEU A 163 6.39 -16.93 3.64
N LEU A 164 6.72 -18.10 3.08
CA LEU A 164 7.62 -18.21 1.94
C LEU A 164 7.15 -17.39 0.73
N ARG A 165 5.84 -17.41 0.44
CA ARG A 165 5.28 -16.57 -0.65
C ARG A 165 5.50 -15.08 -0.38
N ALA A 166 5.33 -14.63 0.85
CA ALA A 166 5.60 -13.24 1.22
C ALA A 166 7.10 -12.90 1.10
N ILE A 167 8.00 -13.78 1.54
CA ILE A 167 9.45 -13.61 1.42
C ILE A 167 9.85 -13.48 -0.05
N ILE A 168 9.33 -14.33 -0.94
CA ILE A 168 9.61 -14.26 -2.37
C ILE A 168 9.22 -12.89 -2.94
N VAL A 169 8.06 -12.35 -2.57
CA VAL A 169 7.62 -11.01 -3.02
C VAL A 169 8.58 -9.93 -2.53
N VAL A 170 9.05 -10.00 -1.29
CA VAL A 170 10.04 -9.06 -0.75
C VAL A 170 11.34 -9.13 -1.55
N VAL A 171 11.88 -10.33 -1.75
CA VAL A 171 13.14 -10.54 -2.50
C VAL A 171 13.01 -10.05 -3.94
N LEU A 172 11.93 -10.39 -4.64
CA LEU A 172 11.67 -9.91 -6.00
C LEU A 172 11.53 -8.39 -6.07
N SER A 173 10.87 -7.77 -5.09
CA SER A 173 10.73 -6.31 -5.00
C SER A 173 12.08 -5.62 -4.79
N PHE A 174 12.98 -6.26 -4.03
CA PHE A 174 14.35 -5.77 -3.86
C PHE A 174 15.13 -5.80 -5.18
N PHE A 175 15.12 -6.93 -5.89
CA PHE A 175 15.77 -7.03 -7.20
C PHE A 175 15.17 -6.08 -8.24
N ALA A 176 13.85 -5.89 -8.23
CA ALA A 176 13.20 -4.93 -9.11
C ALA A 176 13.66 -3.50 -8.82
N ALA A 177 13.72 -3.08 -7.54
CA ALA A 177 14.21 -1.77 -7.16
C ALA A 177 15.70 -1.57 -7.51
N LEU A 178 16.53 -2.60 -7.30
CA LEU A 178 17.94 -2.58 -7.69
C LEU A 178 18.09 -2.40 -9.21
N ALA A 179 17.36 -3.19 -10.00
CA ALA A 179 17.37 -3.09 -11.45
C ALA A 179 16.89 -1.70 -11.94
N ALA A 180 15.85 -1.14 -11.30
CA ALA A 180 15.35 0.19 -11.62
C ALA A 180 16.40 1.30 -11.45
N VAL A 181 17.27 1.16 -10.46
CA VAL A 181 18.33 2.11 -10.17
C VAL A 181 19.54 1.89 -11.07
N CYS A 182 19.93 0.64 -11.32
CA CYS A 182 21.09 0.33 -12.15
C CYS A 182 20.87 0.55 -13.66
N LEU A 183 19.61 0.51 -14.13
CA LEU A 183 19.26 0.62 -15.56
C LEU A 183 18.67 2.00 -15.94
N ARG A 184 18.66 2.97 -15.03
CA ARG A 184 18.11 4.30 -15.26
C ARG A 184 19.10 5.26 -15.92
#